data_AF-A0A1Y1W3D6-F1
#
_entry.id   AF-A0A1Y1W3D6-F1
#
_cell.length_a   1.000
_cell.length_b   1.000
_cell.length_c   1.000
_cell.angle_alpha   90.00
_cell.angle_beta   90.00
_cell.angle_gamma   90.00
#
_symmetry.space_group_name_H-M   'P 1'
#
loop_
_entity.id
_entity.type
_entity.pdbx_description
1 polymer ?
#
loop_
_entity_poly.entity_id
_entity_poly.type
_entity_poly.pdbx_seq_one_letter_code
_entity_poly.pdbx_strand_id
1 'polypeptide(L)'
;MDTSIETTASFGAFISNVLGWTYFLAWSVSFYPQIILNYRRKRQVPGLSIDFLVYNVYGFACYATFNTAFFFSDSIRDEYAKRNDGHQNLVRFNDLFFSYHALVLSIVTFVQSFLYKRAPAQESSLVVRVFFFATATGAVLLSLFSTAYNVVYFLSFIKLGCSLIKYIPQTFLNFRRKSTVGWSIHNILLDFTGGVLSFTQLILDAARSGNVGEAFGNPVKLGMGLASIGFDVIFMTQHYLLYTDRYDPRNFEAQLQFHSDGTPNYGSADNSDAESRSTL
;
A
#
# COMPACT_ATOMS: atom_id res chain seq x y z
N MET A 1 -18.93 -38.25 -13.02
CA MET A 1 -18.94 -37.37 -11.83
C MET A 1 -17.53 -36.91 -11.48
N ASP A 2 -16.52 -37.77 -11.60
CA ASP A 2 -15.12 -37.41 -11.33
C ASP A 2 -14.54 -36.38 -12.32
N THR A 3 -14.81 -36.52 -13.62
CA THR A 3 -14.35 -35.54 -14.64
C THR A 3 -14.91 -34.14 -14.43
N SER A 4 -16.16 -33.98 -13.97
CA SER A 4 -16.74 -32.67 -13.66
C SER A 4 -16.14 -32.04 -12.39
N ILE A 5 -15.75 -32.86 -11.41
CA ILE A 5 -15.11 -32.39 -10.18
C ILE A 5 -13.66 -31.96 -10.46
N GLU A 6 -12.91 -32.74 -11.25
CA GLU A 6 -11.57 -32.36 -11.69
C GLU A 6 -11.57 -31.10 -12.56
N THR A 7 -12.55 -30.95 -13.46
CA THR A 7 -12.64 -29.77 -14.34
C THR A 7 -12.97 -28.50 -13.55
N THR A 8 -13.87 -28.59 -12.56
CA THR A 8 -14.21 -27.44 -11.68
C THR A 8 -13.05 -27.11 -10.72
N ALA A 9 -12.36 -28.12 -10.21
CA ALA A 9 -11.13 -27.94 -9.43
C ALA A 9 -10.02 -27.28 -10.26
N SER A 10 -9.79 -27.72 -11.50
CA SER A 10 -8.85 -27.13 -12.45
C SER A 10 -9.22 -25.66 -12.77
N PHE A 11 -10.49 -25.40 -13.07
CA PHE A 11 -10.96 -24.07 -13.45
C PHE A 11 -10.79 -23.04 -12.34
N GLY A 12 -11.20 -23.33 -11.10
CA GLY A 12 -11.02 -22.36 -10.02
C GLY A 12 -9.55 -22.14 -9.62
N ALA A 13 -8.64 -23.11 -9.87
CA ALA A 13 -7.20 -22.90 -9.70
C ALA A 13 -6.67 -21.94 -10.77
N PHE A 14 -7.15 -22.06 -12.00
CA PHE A 14 -6.86 -21.12 -13.07
C PHE A 14 -7.34 -19.70 -12.72
N ILE A 15 -8.57 -19.54 -12.24
CA ILE A 15 -9.10 -18.24 -11.81
C ILE A 15 -8.27 -17.66 -10.65
N SER A 16 -7.93 -18.46 -9.65
CA SER A 16 -7.07 -18.02 -8.55
C SER A 16 -5.71 -17.52 -9.05
N ASN A 17 -5.08 -18.23 -9.98
CA ASN A 17 -3.82 -17.80 -10.60
C ASN A 17 -3.97 -16.48 -11.37
N VAL A 18 -5.03 -16.33 -12.17
CA VAL A 18 -5.31 -15.09 -12.91
C VAL A 18 -5.51 -13.92 -11.95
N LEU A 19 -6.32 -14.09 -10.90
CA LEU A 19 -6.52 -13.07 -9.86
C LEU A 19 -5.19 -12.72 -9.18
N GLY A 20 -4.38 -13.74 -8.88
CA GLY A 20 -3.07 -13.62 -8.24
C GLY A 20 -2.09 -12.74 -9.03
N TRP A 21 -1.94 -13.01 -10.33
CA TRP A 21 -1.07 -12.23 -11.19
C TRP A 21 -1.64 -10.85 -11.51
N THR A 22 -2.96 -10.73 -11.63
CA THR A 22 -3.61 -9.44 -11.93
C THR A 22 -3.49 -8.48 -10.75
N TYR A 23 -3.73 -8.94 -9.51
CA TYR A 23 -3.53 -8.09 -8.34
C TYR A 23 -2.05 -7.71 -8.21
N PHE A 24 -1.13 -8.65 -8.46
CA PHE A 24 0.31 -8.38 -8.42
C PHE A 24 0.67 -7.25 -9.37
N LEU A 25 0.16 -7.29 -10.61
CA LEU A 25 0.40 -6.23 -11.59
C LEU A 25 -0.21 -4.90 -11.16
N ALA A 26 -1.46 -4.91 -10.69
CA ALA A 26 -2.15 -3.70 -10.23
C ALA A 26 -1.37 -3.00 -9.09
N TRP A 27 -0.98 -3.75 -8.06
CA TRP A 27 -0.18 -3.22 -6.97
C TRP A 27 1.23 -2.85 -7.41
N SER A 28 1.89 -3.62 -8.29
CA SER A 28 3.25 -3.29 -8.74
C SER A 28 3.30 -1.99 -9.51
N VAL A 29 2.35 -1.77 -10.42
CA VAL A 29 2.25 -0.54 -11.22
C VAL A 29 2.10 0.70 -10.32
N SER A 30 1.45 0.59 -9.16
CA SER A 30 1.24 1.72 -8.24
C SER A 30 2.54 2.30 -7.65
N PHE A 31 3.63 1.53 -7.59
CA PHE A 31 4.94 1.98 -7.08
C PHE A 31 5.73 2.82 -8.08
N TYR A 32 5.58 2.56 -9.39
CA TYR A 32 6.40 3.18 -10.44
C TYR A 32 6.22 4.69 -10.59
N PRO A 33 4.99 5.27 -10.52
CA PRO A 33 4.80 6.71 -10.63
C PRO A 33 5.71 7.50 -9.69
N GLN A 34 5.86 7.04 -8.44
CA GLN A 34 6.69 7.73 -7.46
C GLN A 34 8.19 7.67 -7.80
N ILE A 35 8.67 6.50 -8.23
CA ILE A 35 10.07 6.30 -8.64
C ILE A 35 10.41 7.18 -9.85
N ILE A 36 9.50 7.24 -10.83
CA ILE A 36 9.65 8.06 -12.04
C ILE A 36 9.63 9.55 -11.67
N LEU A 37 8.72 9.98 -10.79
CA LEU A 37 8.66 11.37 -10.33
C LEU A 37 9.93 11.80 -9.60
N ASN A 38 10.45 10.94 -8.71
CA ASN A 38 11.72 11.18 -8.02
C ASN A 38 12.88 11.34 -9.03
N TYR A 39 12.97 10.44 -10.00
CA TYR A 39 14.00 10.48 -11.04
C TYR A 39 13.90 11.71 -11.95
N ARG A 40 12.69 12.15 -12.31
CA ARG A 40 12.47 13.33 -13.16
C ARG A 40 12.77 14.63 -12.42
N ARG A 41 12.40 14.74 -11.14
CA ARG A 41 12.51 16.00 -10.39
C ARG A 41 13.93 16.27 -9.87
N LYS A 42 14.71 15.24 -9.51
CA LYS A 42 16.15 15.24 -9.05
C LYS A 42 16.58 16.22 -7.95
N ARG A 43 15.86 17.32 -7.71
CA ARG A 43 16.24 18.47 -6.87
C ARG A 43 15.32 18.69 -5.67
N GLN A 44 14.13 18.12 -5.70
CA GLN A 44 13.16 18.18 -4.61
C GLN A 44 12.34 16.90 -4.69
N VAL A 45 12.40 16.06 -3.67
CA VAL A 45 11.44 14.95 -3.47
C VAL A 45 10.31 15.56 -2.63
N PRO A 46 9.29 16.18 -3.24
CA PRO A 46 8.32 16.93 -2.47
C PRO A 46 7.32 15.91 -1.91
N GLY A 47 7.24 15.81 -0.59
CA GLY A 47 6.04 15.27 0.08
C GLY A 47 6.10 13.85 0.64
N LEU A 48 7.17 13.09 0.48
CA LEU A 48 7.32 11.81 1.18
C LEU A 48 8.06 11.99 2.50
N SER A 49 7.43 11.58 3.61
CA SER A 49 8.11 11.54 4.90
C SER A 49 9.17 10.43 4.90
N ILE A 50 10.32 10.68 5.54
CA ILE A 50 11.32 9.64 5.77
C ILE A 50 10.70 8.46 6.51
N ASP A 51 9.80 8.76 7.45
CA ASP A 51 8.98 7.78 8.17
C ASP A 51 8.23 6.83 7.23
N PHE A 52 7.55 7.37 6.22
CA PHE A 52 6.82 6.56 5.24
C PHE A 52 7.76 5.63 4.47
N LEU A 53 8.93 6.11 4.06
CA LEU A 53 9.90 5.29 3.35
C LEU A 53 10.47 4.18 4.24
N VAL A 54 10.80 4.49 5.50
CA VAL A 54 11.27 3.51 6.50
C VAL A 54 10.20 2.44 6.74
N TYR A 55 8.94 2.82 6.96
CA TYR A 55 7.85 1.85 7.13
C TYR A 55 7.58 1.00 5.88
N ASN A 56 7.88 1.48 4.67
CA ASN A 56 7.77 0.67 3.46
C ASN A 56 8.87 -0.37 3.40
N VAL A 57 10.14 0.03 3.51
CA VAL A 57 11.27 -0.91 3.48
C VAL A 57 11.13 -1.94 4.60
N TYR A 58 10.90 -1.50 5.84
CA TYR A 58 10.78 -2.40 6.98
C TYR A 58 9.59 -3.35 6.86
N GLY A 59 8.41 -2.82 6.53
CA GLY A 59 7.21 -3.64 6.37
C GLY A 59 7.37 -4.68 5.26
N PHE A 60 7.86 -4.29 4.06
CA PHE A 60 8.04 -5.25 2.96
C PHE A 60 9.17 -6.24 3.22
N ALA A 61 10.19 -5.90 4.00
CA ALA A 61 11.18 -6.87 4.46
C ALA A 61 10.56 -7.93 5.36
N CYS A 62 9.75 -7.53 6.34
CA CYS A 62 8.99 -8.47 7.18
C CYS A 62 8.05 -9.36 6.34
N TYR A 63 7.39 -8.78 5.34
CA TYR A 63 6.47 -9.52 4.47
C TYR A 63 7.20 -10.54 3.57
N ALA A 64 8.32 -10.14 2.97
CA ALA A 64 9.14 -11.04 2.16
C ALA A 64 9.66 -12.20 3.00
N THR A 65 10.16 -11.94 4.22
CA THR A 65 10.58 -13.00 5.15
C THR A 65 9.42 -13.94 5.50
N PHE A 66 8.22 -13.40 5.76
CA PHE A 66 7.04 -14.21 6.04
C PHE A 66 6.69 -15.14 4.88
N ASN A 67 6.58 -14.60 3.66
CA ASN A 67 6.24 -15.39 2.49
C ASN A 67 7.32 -16.43 2.18
N THR A 68 8.60 -16.07 2.28
CA THR A 68 9.72 -16.98 2.06
C THR A 68 9.71 -18.13 3.07
N ALA A 69 9.48 -17.83 4.34
CA ALA A 69 9.39 -18.84 5.38
C ALA A 69 8.24 -19.82 5.12
N PHE A 70 7.04 -19.33 4.80
CA PHE A 70 5.90 -20.18 4.49
C PHE A 70 6.04 -20.95 3.17
N PHE A 71 6.74 -20.38 2.19
CA PHE A 71 6.89 -21.01 0.88
C PHE A 71 7.96 -22.11 0.87
N PHE A 72 9.09 -21.91 1.56
CA PHE A 72 10.23 -22.82 1.49
C PHE A 72 10.42 -23.73 2.72
N SER A 73 9.94 -23.34 3.91
CA SER A 73 10.17 -24.13 5.12
C SER A 73 9.05 -25.15 5.34
N ASP A 74 9.34 -26.44 5.21
CA ASP A 74 8.43 -27.52 5.60
C ASP A 74 8.11 -27.45 7.11
N SER A 75 9.11 -27.21 7.95
CA SER A 75 8.94 -27.13 9.41
C SER A 75 7.90 -26.09 9.84
N ILE A 76 7.87 -24.92 9.19
CA ILE A 76 6.92 -23.85 9.50
C ILE A 76 5.51 -24.19 9.00
N ARG A 77 5.41 -24.82 7.82
CA ARG A 77 4.14 -25.31 7.27
C ARG A 77 3.55 -26.44 8.11
N ASP A 78 4.38 -27.36 8.58
CA ASP A 78 3.96 -28.44 9.48
C ASP A 78 3.47 -27.90 10.81
N GLU A 79 4.17 -26.92 11.38
CA GLU A 79 3.75 -26.27 12.62
C GLU A 79 2.44 -25.50 12.45
N TYR A 80 2.23 -24.85 11.29
CA TYR A 80 0.94 -24.25 10.94
C TYR A 80 -0.16 -25.30 10.81
N ALA A 81 0.08 -26.38 10.08
CA ALA A 81 -0.89 -27.45 9.86
C ALA A 81 -1.33 -28.10 11.16
N LYS A 82 -0.40 -28.36 12.09
CA LYS A 82 -0.71 -28.88 13.44
C LYS A 82 -1.69 -27.99 14.22
N ARG A 83 -1.67 -26.68 13.98
CA ARG A 83 -2.50 -25.68 14.67
C ARG A 83 -3.79 -25.35 13.94
N ASN A 84 -3.97 -25.84 12.72
CA ASN A 84 -5.10 -25.53 11.84
C ASN A 84 -5.65 -26.82 11.21
N ASP A 85 -5.85 -27.87 12.01
CA ASP A 85 -6.50 -29.13 11.60
C ASP A 85 -5.91 -29.81 10.33
N GLY A 86 -4.59 -29.68 10.13
CA GLY A 86 -3.88 -30.23 8.97
C GLY A 86 -3.92 -29.34 7.72
N HIS A 87 -4.65 -28.22 7.76
CA HIS A 87 -4.74 -27.29 6.64
C HIS A 87 -3.42 -26.54 6.42
N GLN A 88 -3.15 -26.22 5.15
CA GLN A 88 -1.93 -25.54 4.74
C GLN A 88 -2.15 -24.03 4.65
N ASN A 89 -1.07 -23.27 4.78
CA ASN A 89 -1.14 -21.82 4.64
C ASN A 89 -1.42 -21.42 3.19
N LEU A 90 -2.28 -20.41 2.97
CA LEU A 90 -2.66 -19.92 1.65
C LEU A 90 -1.65 -18.95 1.00
N VAL A 91 -0.39 -18.95 1.42
CA VAL A 91 0.69 -18.21 0.73
C VAL A 91 0.93 -18.84 -0.64
N ARG A 92 0.84 -18.02 -1.69
CA ARG A 92 1.06 -18.41 -3.08
C ARG A 92 2.35 -17.82 -3.65
N PHE A 93 2.82 -18.38 -4.78
CA PHE A 93 4.05 -17.92 -5.43
C PHE A 93 3.98 -16.45 -5.88
N ASN A 94 2.82 -15.99 -6.34
CA ASN A 94 2.61 -14.58 -6.68
C ASN A 94 2.70 -13.65 -5.45
N ASP A 95 2.32 -14.11 -4.25
CA ASP A 95 2.47 -13.34 -3.01
C ASP A 95 3.96 -13.17 -2.66
N LEU A 96 4.76 -14.24 -2.82
CA LEU A 96 6.21 -14.21 -2.68
C LEU A 96 6.83 -13.20 -3.65
N PHE A 97 6.52 -13.32 -4.93
CA PHE A 97 7.06 -12.43 -5.98
C PHE A 97 6.68 -10.98 -5.73
N PHE A 98 5.41 -10.72 -5.38
CA PHE A 98 4.92 -9.39 -5.00
C PHE A 98 5.73 -8.78 -3.85
N SER A 99 5.93 -9.54 -2.78
CA SER A 99 6.63 -9.05 -1.58
C SER A 99 8.08 -8.64 -1.87
N TYR A 100 8.81 -9.42 -2.67
CA TYR A 100 10.16 -9.06 -3.11
C TYR A 100 10.18 -7.88 -4.06
N HIS A 101 9.28 -7.84 -5.04
CA HIS A 101 9.17 -6.72 -5.97
C HIS A 101 8.91 -5.40 -5.23
N ALA A 102 7.92 -5.39 -4.33
CA ALA A 102 7.59 -4.23 -3.52
C ALA A 102 8.74 -3.82 -2.57
N LEU A 103 9.48 -4.79 -2.01
CA LEU A 103 10.68 -4.51 -1.21
C LEU A 103 11.76 -3.80 -2.04
N VAL A 104 12.07 -4.31 -3.23
CA VAL A 104 13.07 -3.71 -4.13
C VAL A 104 12.66 -2.28 -4.50
N LEU A 105 11.42 -2.07 -4.94
CA LEU A 105 10.92 -0.74 -5.30
C LEU A 105 10.90 0.22 -4.10
N SER A 106 10.61 -0.27 -2.90
CA SER A 106 10.69 0.51 -1.66
C SER A 106 12.13 0.92 -1.33
N ILE A 107 13.09 0.02 -1.48
CA ILE A 107 14.52 0.31 -1.30
C ILE A 107 14.99 1.33 -2.33
N VAL A 108 14.61 1.18 -3.61
CA VAL A 108 14.93 2.15 -4.67
C VAL A 108 14.39 3.53 -4.31
N THR A 109 13.13 3.61 -3.89
CA THR A 109 12.51 4.89 -3.49
C THR A 109 13.20 5.48 -2.26
N PHE A 110 13.56 4.66 -1.28
CA PHE A 110 14.32 5.06 -0.11
C PHE A 110 15.70 5.62 -0.50
N VAL A 111 16.49 4.90 -1.29
CA VAL A 111 17.82 5.32 -1.76
C VAL A 111 17.73 6.62 -2.58
N GLN A 112 16.76 6.74 -3.48
CA GLN A 112 16.50 7.98 -4.23
C GLN A 112 16.30 9.18 -3.30
N SER A 113 15.65 8.99 -2.14
CA SER A 113 15.43 10.07 -1.17
C SER A 113 16.72 10.57 -0.49
N PHE A 114 17.77 9.74 -0.42
CA PHE A 114 19.09 10.15 0.11
C PHE A 114 20.03 10.68 -0.96
N LEU A 115 19.97 10.14 -2.18
CA LEU A 115 20.83 10.56 -3.28
C LEU A 115 20.40 11.90 -3.88
N TYR A 116 19.11 12.21 -3.87
CA TYR A 116 18.60 13.51 -4.32
C TYR A 116 18.59 14.50 -3.15
N LYS A 117 18.95 15.77 -3.40
CA LYS A 117 19.23 16.80 -2.36
C LYS A 117 18.22 16.75 -1.20
N ARG A 118 18.72 16.45 -0.01
CA ARG A 118 17.98 16.40 1.27
C ARG A 118 17.69 17.82 1.76
N ALA A 119 16.48 18.07 2.27
CA ALA A 119 16.27 19.23 3.13
C ALA A 119 17.03 18.99 4.46
N PRO A 120 17.79 19.97 4.99
CA PRO A 120 18.65 19.77 6.17
C PRO A 120 17.94 19.22 7.42
N ALA A 121 16.62 19.33 7.52
CA ALA A 121 15.81 18.95 8.68
C ALA A 121 14.99 17.65 8.52
N GLN A 122 15.24 16.83 7.50
CA GLN A 122 14.41 15.64 7.24
C GLN A 122 14.96 14.39 7.95
N GLU A 123 14.63 14.21 9.22
CA GLU A 123 14.94 13.00 10.01
C GLU A 123 13.75 12.07 10.18
N SER A 124 14.00 10.80 10.54
CA SER A 124 12.95 9.90 11.00
C SER A 124 12.43 10.35 12.37
N SER A 125 11.11 10.30 12.56
CA SER A 125 10.49 10.66 13.83
C SER A 125 10.84 9.65 14.94
N LEU A 126 10.75 10.12 16.18
CA LEU A 126 10.93 9.27 17.36
C LEU A 126 9.96 8.09 17.36
N VAL A 127 8.74 8.28 16.88
CA VAL A 127 7.70 7.24 16.81
C VAL A 127 8.15 6.07 15.93
N VAL A 128 8.73 6.34 14.77
CA VAL A 128 9.28 5.29 13.89
C VAL A 128 10.43 4.56 14.56
N ARG A 129 11.35 5.29 15.19
CA ARG A 129 12.52 4.70 15.85
C ARG A 129 12.09 3.78 16.99
N VAL A 130 11.20 4.25 17.87
CA VAL A 130 10.65 3.46 18.98
C VAL A 130 9.89 2.23 18.45
N PHE A 131 9.04 2.40 17.44
CA PHE A 131 8.32 1.29 16.81
C PHE A 131 9.30 0.23 16.27
N PHE A 132 10.32 0.65 15.52
CA PHE A 132 11.32 -0.25 14.96
C PHE A 132 12.11 -0.98 16.04
N PHE A 133 12.63 -0.28 17.06
CA PHE A 133 13.40 -0.91 18.13
C PHE A 133 12.53 -1.86 18.97
N ALA A 134 11.29 -1.49 19.29
CA ALA A 134 10.38 -2.34 20.04
C ALA A 134 10.05 -3.63 19.28
N THR A 135 9.73 -3.52 17.98
CA THR A 135 9.40 -4.67 17.14
C THR A 135 10.62 -5.53 16.83
N ALA A 136 11.80 -4.94 16.60
CA ALA A 136 13.05 -5.68 16.44
C ALA A 136 13.42 -6.45 17.71
N THR A 137 13.30 -5.82 18.89
CA THR A 137 13.54 -6.48 20.18
C THR A 137 12.55 -7.63 20.39
N GLY A 138 11.27 -7.43 20.10
CA GLY A 138 10.26 -8.48 20.16
C GLY A 138 10.58 -9.66 19.25
N ALA A 139 11.04 -9.41 18.02
CA ALA A 139 11.43 -10.47 17.09
C ALA A 139 12.65 -11.26 17.58
N VAL A 140 13.64 -10.58 18.18
CA VAL A 140 14.81 -11.23 18.80
C VAL A 140 14.39 -12.09 19.98
N LEU A 141 13.57 -11.56 20.90
CA LEU A 141 13.09 -12.31 22.06
C LEU A 141 12.29 -13.54 21.64
N LEU A 142 11.38 -13.41 20.66
CA LEU A 142 10.64 -14.56 20.13
C LEU A 142 11.57 -15.58 19.45
N SER A 143 12.65 -15.14 18.80
CA SER A 143 13.62 -16.06 18.17
C SER A 143 14.44 -16.84 19.20
N LEU A 144 14.64 -16.28 20.40
CA LEU A 144 15.37 -16.94 21.49
C LEU A 144 14.48 -17.87 22.32
N PHE A 145 13.21 -17.53 22.49
CA PHE A 145 12.33 -18.18 23.47
C PHE A 145 11.08 -18.83 22.85
N SER A 146 10.94 -18.84 21.53
CA SER A 146 9.74 -19.34 20.85
C SER A 146 10.07 -20.09 19.56
N THR A 147 9.04 -20.66 18.94
CA THR A 147 9.18 -21.36 17.65
C THR A 147 9.37 -20.37 16.51
N ALA A 148 10.08 -20.80 15.45
CA ALA A 148 10.25 -19.99 14.22
C ALA A 148 8.89 -19.57 13.62
N TYR A 149 7.87 -20.41 13.75
CA TYR A 149 6.48 -20.10 13.41
C TYR A 149 5.98 -18.81 14.08
N ASN A 150 6.17 -18.66 15.39
CA ASN A 150 5.70 -17.49 16.14
C ASN A 150 6.46 -16.22 15.71
N VAL A 151 7.76 -16.33 15.43
CA VAL A 151 8.55 -15.22 14.88
C VAL A 151 8.00 -14.78 13.54
N VAL A 152 7.75 -15.73 12.63
CA VAL A 152 7.25 -15.45 11.29
C VAL A 152 5.86 -14.80 11.33
N TYR A 153 4.95 -15.32 12.16
CA TYR A 153 3.65 -14.68 12.37
C TYR A 153 3.77 -13.27 12.96
N PHE A 154 4.70 -13.07 13.90
CA PHE A 154 4.95 -11.74 14.45
C PHE A 154 5.43 -10.74 13.38
N LEU A 155 6.33 -11.14 12.47
CA LEU A 155 6.74 -10.33 11.32
C LEU A 155 5.55 -9.95 10.42
N SER A 156 4.60 -10.87 10.25
CA SER A 156 3.36 -10.65 9.50
C SER A 156 2.53 -9.50 10.11
N PHE A 157 2.41 -9.45 11.44
CA PHE A 157 1.70 -8.39 12.16
C PHE A 157 2.46 -7.06 12.14
N ILE A 158 3.79 -7.07 12.16
CA ILE A 158 4.59 -5.85 11.97
C ILE A 158 4.28 -5.23 10.60
N LYS A 159 4.25 -6.02 9.53
CA LYS A 159 3.89 -5.53 8.19
C LYS A 159 2.49 -4.91 8.17
N LEU A 160 1.50 -5.54 8.80
CA LEU A 160 0.15 -5.00 8.91
C LEU A 160 0.15 -3.66 9.66
N GLY A 161 0.82 -3.60 10.81
CA GLY A 161 0.96 -2.38 11.60
C GLY A 161 1.60 -1.24 10.81
N CYS A 162 2.71 -1.50 10.12
CA CYS A 162 3.36 -0.54 9.21
C CYS A 162 2.42 -0.04 8.10
N SER A 163 1.46 -0.85 7.66
CA SER A 163 0.51 -0.46 6.61
C SER A 163 -0.60 0.43 7.18
N LEU A 164 -1.16 0.07 8.34
CA LEU A 164 -2.18 0.88 9.03
C LEU A 164 -1.65 2.26 9.45
N ILE A 165 -0.42 2.32 9.98
CA ILE A 165 0.23 3.58 10.38
C ILE A 165 0.37 4.55 9.20
N LYS A 166 0.40 4.07 7.95
CA LYS A 166 0.45 4.95 6.77
C LYS A 166 -0.91 5.53 6.41
N TYR A 167 -1.95 4.69 6.43
CA TYR A 167 -3.26 5.09 5.96
C TYR A 167 -4.00 6.02 6.94
N ILE A 168 -3.88 5.79 8.25
CA ILE A 168 -4.60 6.55 9.28
C ILE A 168 -4.22 8.05 9.27
N PRO A 169 -2.93 8.43 9.35
CA PRO A 169 -2.54 9.83 9.36
C PRO A 169 -2.92 10.54 8.07
N GLN A 170 -2.82 9.85 6.93
CA GLN A 170 -3.19 10.43 5.64
C GLN A 170 -4.70 10.75 5.57
N THR A 171 -5.53 9.82 6.05
CA THR A 171 -6.98 10.01 6.13
C THR A 171 -7.34 11.22 6.99
N PHE A 172 -6.69 11.34 8.16
CA PHE A 172 -6.89 12.46 9.07
C PHE A 172 -6.38 13.80 8.49
N LEU A 173 -5.25 13.79 7.80
CA LEU A 173 -4.70 14.99 7.15
C LEU A 173 -5.62 15.51 6.05
N ASN A 174 -6.15 14.61 5.20
CA ASN A 174 -7.14 14.98 4.19
C ASN A 174 -8.38 15.59 4.85
N PHE A 175 -8.86 14.99 5.94
CA PHE A 175 -10.01 15.50 6.69
C PHE A 175 -9.76 16.88 7.31
N ARG A 176 -8.57 17.12 7.86
CA ARG A 176 -8.20 18.39 8.48
C ARG A 176 -7.97 19.49 7.45
N ARG A 177 -7.35 19.16 6.31
CA ARG A 177 -7.05 20.12 5.22
C ARG A 177 -8.25 20.38 4.32
N LYS A 178 -9.27 19.52 4.36
CA LYS A 178 -10.40 19.54 3.42
C LYS A 178 -9.93 19.55 1.95
N SER A 179 -8.81 18.88 1.68
CA SER A 179 -8.18 18.83 0.36
C SER A 179 -7.45 17.51 0.21
N THR A 180 -7.54 16.94 -0.99
CA THR A 180 -6.79 15.74 -1.40
C THR A 180 -5.64 16.06 -2.36
N VAL A 181 -5.31 17.35 -2.54
CA VAL A 181 -4.20 17.78 -3.40
C VAL A 181 -2.87 17.37 -2.79
N GLY A 182 -2.04 16.68 -3.56
CA GLY A 182 -0.69 16.28 -3.14
C GLY A 182 -0.26 14.87 -3.55
N TRP A 183 -1.16 14.06 -4.11
CA TRP A 183 -0.91 12.67 -4.50
C TRP A 183 -1.85 12.22 -5.62
N SER A 184 -1.46 11.16 -6.33
CA SER A 184 -2.20 10.65 -7.50
C SER A 184 -3.38 9.78 -7.10
N ILE A 185 -4.60 10.18 -7.48
CA ILE A 185 -5.81 9.36 -7.30
C ILE A 185 -5.74 8.03 -8.05
N HIS A 186 -5.03 7.98 -9.18
CA HIS A 186 -4.85 6.75 -9.95
C HIS A 186 -4.10 5.68 -9.14
N ASN A 187 -3.18 6.08 -8.24
CA ASN A 187 -2.50 5.13 -7.37
C ASN A 187 -3.47 4.49 -6.38
N ILE A 188 -4.46 5.25 -5.90
CA ILE A 188 -5.52 4.73 -5.02
C ILE A 188 -6.47 3.79 -5.75
N LEU A 189 -6.84 4.11 -6.98
CA LEU A 189 -7.66 3.21 -7.79
C LEU A 189 -6.94 1.88 -8.06
N LEU A 190 -5.63 1.94 -8.32
CA LEU A 190 -4.80 0.74 -8.49
C LEU A 190 -4.62 -0.04 -7.18
N ASP A 191 -4.42 0.65 -6.04
CA ASP A 191 -4.35 0.02 -4.72
C ASP A 191 -5.66 -0.71 -4.40
N PHE A 192 -6.79 -0.02 -4.58
CA PHE A 192 -8.13 -0.58 -4.40
C PHE A 192 -8.36 -1.81 -5.28
N THR A 193 -8.00 -1.71 -6.56
CA THR A 193 -8.14 -2.82 -7.51
C THR A 193 -7.30 -4.02 -7.07
N GLY A 194 -6.04 -3.79 -6.67
CA GLY A 194 -5.18 -4.85 -6.13
C GLY A 194 -5.73 -5.45 -4.83
N GLY A 195 -6.26 -4.61 -3.94
CA GLY A 195 -6.89 -5.03 -2.67
C GLY A 195 -8.11 -5.93 -2.90
N VAL A 196 -9.02 -5.52 -3.78
CA VAL A 196 -10.21 -6.32 -4.16
C VAL A 196 -9.78 -7.65 -4.77
N LEU A 197 -8.90 -7.65 -5.76
CA LEU A 197 -8.48 -8.87 -6.45
C LEU A 197 -7.75 -9.84 -5.51
N SER A 198 -6.87 -9.33 -4.65
CA SER A 198 -6.14 -10.12 -3.65
C SER A 198 -7.07 -10.73 -2.61
N PHE A 199 -8.04 -9.95 -2.13
CA PHE A 199 -9.07 -10.43 -1.21
C PHE A 199 -9.97 -11.48 -1.86
N THR A 200 -10.44 -11.25 -3.09
CA THR A 200 -11.24 -12.22 -3.84
C THR A 200 -10.48 -13.52 -4.08
N GLN A 201 -9.20 -13.45 -4.43
CA GLN A 201 -8.37 -14.66 -4.58
C GLN A 201 -8.30 -15.44 -3.26
N LEU A 202 -8.09 -14.75 -2.14
CA LEU A 202 -7.97 -15.39 -0.82
C LEU A 202 -9.27 -16.10 -0.42
N ILE A 203 -10.42 -15.45 -0.63
CA ILE A 203 -11.74 -16.05 -0.35
C ILE A 203 -12.00 -17.24 -1.29
N LEU A 204 -11.65 -17.14 -2.58
CA LEU A 204 -11.78 -18.24 -3.52
C LEU A 204 -10.92 -19.44 -3.09
N ASP A 205 -9.68 -19.20 -2.68
CA ASP A 205 -8.77 -20.25 -2.22
C ASP A 205 -9.28 -20.93 -0.94
N ALA A 206 -9.75 -20.16 0.05
CA ALA A 206 -10.32 -20.69 1.28
C ALA A 206 -11.66 -21.42 1.07
N ALA A 207 -12.49 -20.97 0.12
CA ALA A 207 -13.71 -21.67 -0.25
C ALA A 207 -13.41 -23.02 -0.93
N ARG A 208 -12.36 -23.07 -1.76
CA ARG A 208 -11.93 -24.30 -2.45
C ARG A 208 -11.28 -25.31 -1.52
N SER A 209 -10.63 -24.86 -0.45
CA SER A 209 -10.05 -25.75 0.57
C SER A 209 -11.11 -26.31 1.54
N GLY A 210 -12.34 -25.80 1.48
CA GLY A 210 -13.46 -26.24 2.32
C GLY A 210 -13.47 -25.60 3.71
N ASN A 211 -12.55 -24.68 4.01
CA ASN A 211 -12.44 -24.03 5.31
C ASN A 211 -12.13 -22.53 5.17
N VAL A 212 -13.14 -21.68 5.37
CA VAL A 212 -13.02 -20.22 5.31
C VAL A 212 -12.02 -19.69 6.36
N GLY A 213 -11.79 -20.45 7.44
CA GLY A 213 -10.79 -20.17 8.46
C GLY A 213 -9.37 -20.08 7.91
N GLU A 214 -9.07 -20.75 6.80
CA GLU A 214 -7.74 -20.71 6.16
C GLU A 214 -7.38 -19.32 5.62
N ALA A 215 -8.38 -18.46 5.36
CA ALA A 215 -8.12 -17.06 5.00
C ALA A 215 -7.34 -16.32 6.10
N PHE A 216 -7.57 -16.66 7.37
CA PHE A 216 -6.84 -16.10 8.51
C PHE A 216 -5.41 -16.64 8.63
N GLY A 217 -5.11 -17.75 7.95
CA GLY A 217 -3.77 -18.30 7.82
C GLY A 217 -2.80 -17.32 7.17
N ASN A 218 -3.26 -16.50 6.22
CA ASN A 218 -2.47 -15.45 5.59
C ASN A 218 -2.92 -14.06 6.09
N PRO A 219 -2.58 -13.69 7.34
CA PRO A 219 -3.08 -12.47 7.96
C PRO A 219 -2.63 -11.23 7.21
N VAL A 220 -1.45 -11.26 6.57
CA VAL A 220 -0.96 -10.12 5.79
C VAL A 220 -1.81 -9.90 4.55
N LYS A 221 -2.09 -10.95 3.77
CA LYS A 221 -2.91 -10.83 2.56
C LYS A 221 -4.33 -10.40 2.90
N LEU A 222 -4.94 -11.04 3.90
CA LEU A 222 -6.27 -10.69 4.40
C LEU A 222 -6.32 -9.23 4.89
N GLY A 223 -5.42 -8.89 5.81
CA GLY A 223 -5.40 -7.57 6.46
C GLY A 223 -4.99 -6.45 5.51
N MET A 224 -4.04 -6.67 4.58
CA MET A 224 -3.70 -5.69 3.55
C MET A 224 -4.86 -5.48 2.58
N GLY A 225 -5.51 -6.55 2.12
CA GLY A 225 -6.66 -6.45 1.22
C GLY A 225 -7.79 -5.63 1.85
N LEU A 226 -8.19 -5.97 3.09
CA LEU A 226 -9.23 -5.24 3.81
C LEU A 226 -8.84 -3.80 4.13
N ALA A 227 -7.60 -3.56 4.58
CA ALA A 227 -7.14 -2.22 4.90
C ALA A 227 -7.09 -1.34 3.64
N SER A 228 -6.52 -1.83 2.54
CA SER A 228 -6.51 -1.10 1.26
C SER A 228 -7.92 -0.78 0.82
N ILE A 229 -8.81 -1.78 0.69
CA ILE A 229 -10.22 -1.55 0.28
C ILE A 229 -10.89 -0.48 1.16
N GLY A 230 -10.79 -0.61 2.48
CA GLY A 230 -11.43 0.30 3.42
C GLY A 230 -10.90 1.74 3.34
N PHE A 231 -9.58 1.90 3.37
CA PHE A 231 -8.96 3.23 3.30
C PHE A 231 -9.11 3.86 1.93
N ASP A 232 -9.03 3.08 0.85
CA ASP A 232 -9.19 3.57 -0.50
C ASP A 232 -10.62 4.06 -0.76
N VAL A 233 -11.63 3.37 -0.23
CA VAL A 233 -13.03 3.88 -0.24
C VAL A 233 -13.13 5.22 0.46
N ILE A 234 -12.46 5.39 1.60
CA ILE A 234 -12.42 6.68 2.31
C ILE A 234 -11.72 7.74 1.44
N PHE A 235 -10.57 7.43 0.83
CA PHE A 235 -9.84 8.36 -0.02
C PHE A 235 -10.62 8.75 -1.28
N MET A 236 -11.29 7.79 -1.93
CA MET A 236 -12.18 8.03 -3.07
C MET A 236 -13.36 8.91 -2.68
N THR A 237 -13.97 8.65 -1.51
CA THR A 237 -15.06 9.49 -0.97
C THR A 237 -14.56 10.91 -0.70
N GLN A 238 -13.40 11.06 -0.06
CA GLN A 238 -12.78 12.36 0.18
C GLN A 238 -12.47 13.09 -1.13
N HIS A 239 -12.00 12.39 -2.16
CA HIS A 239 -11.55 12.98 -3.42
C HIS A 239 -12.70 13.35 -4.36
N TYR A 240 -13.68 12.47 -4.53
CA TYR A 240 -14.75 12.63 -5.53
C TYR A 240 -16.04 13.23 -4.96
N LEU A 241 -16.31 13.08 -3.67
CA LEU A 241 -17.58 13.52 -3.07
C LEU A 241 -17.42 14.70 -2.12
N LEU A 242 -16.40 14.71 -1.25
CA LEU A 242 -16.31 15.71 -0.18
C LEU A 242 -15.46 16.94 -0.55
N TYR A 243 -14.31 16.74 -1.21
CA TYR A 243 -13.32 17.79 -1.46
C TYR A 243 -13.10 18.01 -2.96
N THR A 244 -14.20 18.25 -3.68
CA THR A 244 -14.21 18.49 -5.13
C THR A 244 -13.60 19.84 -5.51
N ASP A 245 -13.76 20.85 -4.65
CA ASP A 245 -13.18 22.18 -4.82
C ASP A 245 -11.73 22.19 -4.34
N ARG A 246 -10.83 21.92 -5.28
CA ARG A 246 -9.41 21.70 -5.02
C ARG A 246 -8.68 23.02 -4.76
N TYR A 247 -8.66 23.46 -3.51
CA TYR A 247 -7.79 24.55 -3.08
C TYR A 247 -6.38 24.03 -2.75
N ASP A 248 -5.35 24.47 -3.49
CA ASP A 248 -3.94 24.36 -3.08
C ASP A 248 -3.44 25.75 -2.65
N PRO A 249 -3.27 26.02 -1.35
CA PRO A 249 -2.78 27.31 -0.85
C PRO A 249 -1.43 27.71 -1.48
N ARG A 250 -0.60 26.74 -1.87
CA ARG A 250 0.73 26.99 -2.45
C ARG A 250 0.66 27.46 -3.90
N ASN A 251 -0.39 27.09 -4.63
CA ASN A 251 -0.62 27.62 -5.98
C ASN A 251 -1.06 29.09 -5.91
N PHE A 252 -1.81 29.47 -4.88
CA PHE A 252 -2.23 30.86 -4.66
C PHE A 252 -1.04 31.76 -4.29
N GLU A 253 -0.17 31.33 -3.37
CA GLU A 253 1.06 32.07 -3.03
C GLU A 253 2.05 32.14 -4.21
N ALA A 254 2.17 31.08 -5.01
CA ALA A 254 2.97 31.08 -6.23
C ALA A 254 2.38 31.98 -7.34
N GLN A 255 1.05 32.12 -7.42
CA GLN A 255 0.39 33.07 -8.32
C GLN A 255 0.50 34.52 -7.84
N LEU A 256 0.62 34.73 -6.52
CA LEU A 256 0.86 36.06 -5.94
C LEU A 256 2.33 36.50 -6.00
N GLN A 257 3.27 35.57 -6.25
CA GLN A 257 4.69 35.87 -6.41
C GLN A 257 5.07 36.07 -7.88
N PHE A 258 4.85 37.30 -8.39
CA PHE A 258 5.87 38.21 -8.95
C PHE A 258 5.33 39.16 -10.06
N HIS A 259 5.28 40.45 -9.73
CA HIS A 259 6.13 41.48 -10.36
C HIS A 259 6.81 42.28 -9.23
N SER A 260 7.97 42.87 -9.51
CA SER A 260 8.69 43.81 -8.62
C SER A 260 7.88 45.06 -8.24
N ASP A 261 6.68 45.23 -8.83
CA ASP A 261 5.94 46.48 -8.85
C ASP A 261 4.60 46.40 -8.07
N GLY A 262 4.37 45.31 -7.33
CA GLY A 262 3.33 45.25 -6.29
C GLY A 262 1.87 45.17 -6.76
N THR A 263 1.58 44.80 -8.02
CA THR A 263 0.20 44.64 -8.50
C THR A 263 -0.20 43.16 -8.67
N PRO A 264 -1.39 42.74 -8.18
CA PRO A 264 -1.87 41.37 -8.34
C PRO A 264 -2.39 41.14 -9.78
N ASN A 265 -1.93 40.07 -10.43
CA ASN A 265 -2.44 39.62 -11.72
C ASN A 265 -3.59 38.63 -11.50
N TYR A 266 -4.83 39.04 -11.76
CA TYR A 266 -5.92 38.10 -11.93
C TYR A 266 -5.76 37.49 -13.32
N GLY A 267 -5.25 36.26 -13.38
CA GLY A 267 -5.27 35.47 -14.60
C GLY A 267 -6.71 35.41 -15.10
N SER A 268 -6.99 36.08 -16.21
CA SER A 268 -8.30 36.17 -16.84
C SER A 268 -8.77 34.76 -17.19
N ALA A 269 -9.65 34.21 -16.37
CA ALA A 269 -10.56 33.17 -16.82
C ALA A 269 -11.47 33.83 -17.85
N ASP A 270 -11.28 33.41 -19.09
CA ASP A 270 -12.11 33.65 -20.26
C ASP A 270 -13.59 33.80 -19.90
N ASN A 271 -14.12 35.01 -20.02
CA ASN A 271 -15.54 35.31 -19.86
C ASN A 271 -16.04 35.85 -21.22
N SER A 272 -16.04 34.98 -22.22
CA SER A 272 -16.51 35.28 -23.58
C SER A 272 -17.91 34.73 -23.90
N ASP A 273 -18.64 34.15 -22.94
CA ASP A 273 -19.96 33.53 -23.20
C ASP A 273 -21.16 34.09 -22.42
N ALA A 274 -21.01 35.22 -21.69
CA ALA A 274 -22.10 35.77 -20.87
C ALA A 274 -22.83 37.01 -21.47
N GLU A 275 -22.45 37.49 -22.66
CA GLU A 275 -22.95 38.78 -23.19
C GLU A 275 -23.93 38.68 -24.38
N SER A 276 -24.53 37.50 -24.66
CA SER A 276 -25.47 37.34 -25.80
C SER A 276 -26.89 36.88 -25.48
N ARG A 277 -27.34 36.87 -24.21
CA ARG A 277 -28.73 36.50 -23.90
C ARG A 277 -29.44 37.46 -22.95
N SER A 278 -30.45 38.12 -23.53
CA SER A 278 -31.58 38.81 -22.91
C SER A 278 -31.47 40.31 -22.60
N THR A 279 -31.18 41.10 -23.64
CA THR A 279 -32.11 42.19 -23.98
C THR A 279 -33.21 41.64 -24.89
N LEU A 280 -34.41 41.46 -24.31
CA LEU A 280 -35.75 41.61 -24.91
C LEU A 280 -36.79 41.15 -23.87
#